data_AF-A0A1C6XVB7-F1
#
_entry.id   AF-A0A1C6XVB7-F1
#
_cell.length_a   1.000
_cell.length_b   1.000
_cell.length_c   1.000
_cell.angle_alpha   90.00
_cell.angle_beta   90.00
_cell.angle_gamma   90.00
#
_symmetry.space_group_name_H-M   'P 1'
#
loop_
_entity.id
_entity.type
_entity.pdbx_description
1 polymer ?
#
loop_
_entity_poly.entity_id
_entity_poly.type
_entity_poly.pdbx_seq_one_letter_code
_entity_poly.pdbx_strand_id
1 'polypeptide(L)'
;MMNDIRRINFTTTGIDSLNENGTYSKGNHKKTIKICAYAITAIALFFIGGVYFKYQTDRNALNAIDEAELMNKEIAHLREILKKYKATTNEDNEFEYPTNDDMNEDSEDGEHQLLLMLHKLLKNNANKVNTFGINNESNTNTDNTYIFTQKLESMQDNIKYASKFFKYMKKYNKKYEHMDEQLERFENFKISHMKVKKHNEMIGKNGVTYVQKVNQYSDFSKEEFDSYFKKLLSVPHDLKTKYLVPLKEHLANNNITPSNDLVGDFPDSRDYRGKYTLLPPKDQGQCGSCWAFATIANFEYLFAKIKGTMPTSFSEQQVVDCSTDNYGCDGGHPFYSFLYFINNGVCLGDEYPYKGHDDFFCLNYRCSFLGRMHFIGDVKPNELIMALNYVGPVTIAVAVSDEFVLYSGGVFDGECGPELNHAVLLVGYGQVKKSLAFDDSHSNVDSSLIKKYKENIKGDDDETIYYWIIRNSWGTGWGEGGYIRLKRNKAGDDGFCGVGTDVFFPIY
;
A
#
# COMPACT_ATOMS: atom_id res chain seq x y z
N MET A 1 -35.88 64.15 -23.66
CA MET A 1 -36.17 64.91 -22.43
C MET A 1 -34.98 64.84 -21.47
N MET A 2 -33.80 65.27 -21.93
CA MET A 2 -32.60 65.43 -21.10
C MET A 2 -32.35 66.94 -20.94
N ASN A 3 -33.42 67.66 -20.57
CA ASN A 3 -33.37 69.06 -20.17
C ASN A 3 -34.47 69.48 -19.16
N ASP A 4 -35.25 68.55 -18.59
CA ASP A 4 -36.37 68.94 -17.69
C ASP A 4 -36.52 68.12 -16.40
N ILE A 5 -35.45 67.54 -15.84
CA ILE A 5 -35.49 67.07 -14.45
C ILE A 5 -34.19 67.42 -13.73
N ARG A 6 -33.95 68.73 -13.59
CA ARG A 6 -33.34 69.26 -12.36
C ARG A 6 -34.48 69.49 -11.39
N ARG A 7 -34.26 69.11 -10.13
CA ARG A 7 -35.19 69.13 -8.98
C ARG A 7 -36.12 67.92 -8.97
N ILE A 8 -35.84 67.00 -8.05
CA ILE A 8 -36.66 66.82 -6.85
C ILE A 8 -35.80 66.08 -5.84
N ASN A 9 -35.59 66.75 -4.71
CA ASN A 9 -34.95 66.24 -3.51
C ASN A 9 -35.82 65.15 -2.90
N PHE A 10 -35.19 64.07 -2.48
CA PHE A 10 -35.74 63.16 -1.49
C PHE A 10 -35.89 63.92 -0.17
N THR A 11 -37.11 63.99 0.36
CA THR A 11 -37.30 64.21 1.79
C THR A 11 -38.10 63.04 2.36
N THR A 12 -37.48 62.48 3.38
CA THR A 12 -37.97 61.56 4.40
C THR A 12 -39.28 62.04 5.03
N THR A 13 -40.23 61.13 5.24
CA THR A 13 -40.66 60.61 6.56
C THR A 13 -41.88 59.71 6.39
N GLY A 14 -41.92 58.62 7.17
CA GLY A 14 -43.00 57.65 7.16
C GLY A 14 -44.27 58.13 7.87
N ILE A 15 -45.30 57.31 7.66
CA ILE A 15 -46.32 56.92 8.64
C ILE A 15 -47.20 58.06 9.18
N ASP A 16 -48.44 58.18 8.69
CA ASP A 16 -49.61 57.75 9.47
C ASP A 16 -50.96 58.07 8.80
N SER A 17 -51.96 57.35 9.30
CA SER A 17 -53.41 57.58 9.23
C SER A 17 -54.20 56.85 8.14
N LEU A 18 -54.88 55.80 8.62
CA LEU A 18 -56.13 55.29 8.06
C LEU A 18 -57.30 56.20 8.49
N ASN A 19 -58.12 56.55 7.49
CA ASN A 19 -59.58 56.77 7.48
C ASN A 19 -60.27 57.72 8.48
N GLU A 20 -61.07 58.65 7.95
CA GLU A 20 -62.55 58.55 7.94
C GLU A 20 -63.20 59.66 7.05
N ASN A 21 -64.21 59.26 6.28
CA ASN A 21 -65.23 60.07 5.59
C ASN A 21 -64.85 61.06 4.46
N GLY A 22 -65.02 60.58 3.21
CA GLY A 22 -65.21 61.39 2.00
C GLY A 22 -65.22 60.51 0.74
N THR A 23 -66.40 60.24 0.19
CA THR A 23 -66.72 59.15 -0.76
C THR A 23 -66.19 59.27 -2.21
N TYR A 24 -66.18 58.10 -2.89
CA TYR A 24 -66.12 57.77 -4.35
C TYR A 24 -64.73 57.74 -5.02
N SER A 25 -64.33 56.73 -5.83
CA SER A 25 -65.10 55.89 -6.78
C SER A 25 -64.44 54.52 -7.08
N LYS A 26 -65.23 53.45 -7.04
CA LYS A 26 -64.97 52.16 -7.69
C LYS A 26 -65.04 52.36 -9.21
N GLY A 27 -63.91 52.56 -9.88
CA GLY A 27 -63.92 52.77 -11.33
C GLY A 27 -62.66 52.47 -12.12
N ASN A 28 -61.50 52.14 -11.51
CA ASN A 28 -60.27 52.01 -12.31
C ASN A 28 -59.31 50.87 -11.94
N HIS A 29 -59.67 49.95 -11.04
CA HIS A 29 -58.70 48.92 -10.62
C HIS A 29 -58.42 47.84 -11.68
N LYS A 30 -59.38 47.48 -12.55
CA LYS A 30 -59.14 46.50 -13.62
C LYS A 30 -58.33 47.04 -14.81
N LYS A 31 -58.34 48.37 -15.05
CA LYS A 31 -57.54 48.99 -16.12
C LYS A 31 -56.08 49.16 -15.69
N THR A 32 -55.84 49.56 -14.44
CA THR A 32 -54.48 49.68 -13.89
C THR A 32 -53.76 48.32 -13.81
N ILE A 33 -54.46 47.25 -13.42
CA ILE A 33 -53.87 45.90 -13.35
C ILE A 33 -53.49 45.34 -14.73
N LYS A 34 -54.30 45.59 -15.78
CA LYS A 34 -53.97 45.16 -17.15
C LYS A 34 -52.79 45.94 -17.74
N ILE A 35 -52.70 47.25 -17.49
CA ILE A 35 -51.58 48.08 -17.96
C ILE A 35 -50.28 47.69 -17.26
N CYS A 36 -50.31 47.40 -15.96
CA CYS A 36 -49.15 46.87 -15.24
C CYS A 36 -48.71 45.48 -15.75
N ALA A 37 -49.65 44.59 -16.05
CA ALA A 37 -49.32 43.26 -16.58
C ALA A 37 -48.69 43.31 -17.99
N TYR A 38 -49.21 44.17 -18.88
CA TYR A 38 -48.61 44.38 -20.22
C TYR A 38 -47.24 45.07 -20.15
N ALA A 39 -47.05 46.02 -19.25
CA ALA A 39 -45.75 46.65 -19.02
C ALA A 39 -44.71 45.66 -18.48
N ILE A 40 -45.09 44.78 -17.54
CA ILE A 40 -44.19 43.76 -16.97
C ILE A 40 -43.82 42.69 -18.01
N THR A 41 -44.75 42.26 -18.85
CA THR A 41 -44.48 41.27 -19.91
C THR A 41 -43.65 41.85 -21.07
N ALA A 42 -43.87 43.11 -21.46
CA ALA A 42 -43.04 43.79 -22.45
C ALA A 42 -41.61 44.04 -21.93
N ILE A 43 -41.45 44.42 -20.66
CA ILE A 43 -40.14 44.58 -20.01
C ILE A 43 -39.43 43.22 -19.89
N ALA A 44 -40.13 42.15 -19.51
CA ALA A 44 -39.55 40.81 -19.44
C ALA A 44 -39.05 40.30 -20.80
N LEU A 45 -39.80 40.54 -21.89
CA LEU A 45 -39.36 40.15 -23.24
C LEU A 45 -38.19 41.01 -23.75
N PHE A 46 -38.11 42.30 -23.39
CA PHE A 46 -36.98 43.16 -23.70
C PHE A 46 -35.71 42.77 -22.92
N PHE A 47 -35.86 42.32 -21.66
CA PHE A 47 -34.75 41.80 -20.86
C PHE A 47 -34.29 40.41 -21.32
N ILE A 48 -35.20 39.51 -21.74
CA ILE A 48 -34.81 38.20 -22.28
C ILE A 48 -34.14 38.35 -23.65
N GLY A 49 -34.63 39.27 -24.50
CA GLY A 49 -33.98 39.59 -25.78
C GLY A 49 -32.62 40.29 -25.61
N GLY A 50 -32.50 41.21 -24.64
CA GLY A 50 -31.25 41.91 -24.33
C GLY A 50 -30.20 41.03 -23.63
N VAL A 51 -30.63 40.08 -22.80
CA VAL A 51 -29.73 39.10 -22.17
C VAL A 51 -29.28 38.06 -23.20
N TYR A 52 -30.16 37.59 -24.10
CA TYR A 52 -29.78 36.65 -25.16
C TYR A 52 -28.82 37.28 -26.19
N PHE A 53 -28.98 38.56 -26.54
CA PHE A 53 -28.06 39.27 -27.45
C PHE A 53 -26.76 39.74 -26.78
N LYS A 54 -26.75 39.98 -25.46
CA LYS A 54 -25.51 40.27 -24.71
C LYS A 54 -24.72 39.00 -24.36
N TYR A 55 -25.37 37.83 -24.41
CA TYR A 55 -24.75 36.51 -24.18
C TYR A 55 -23.97 35.98 -25.41
N GLN A 56 -24.03 36.65 -26.56
CA GLN A 56 -23.36 36.20 -27.79
C GLN A 56 -22.17 37.06 -28.24
N THR A 57 -21.93 38.23 -27.63
CA THR A 57 -20.94 39.19 -28.15
C THR A 57 -19.71 39.47 -27.29
N ASP A 58 -19.59 38.98 -26.06
CA ASP A 58 -18.35 39.13 -25.25
C ASP A 58 -17.73 37.79 -24.80
N ARG A 59 -17.84 36.76 -25.65
CA ARG A 59 -16.85 35.67 -25.66
C ARG A 59 -15.55 36.26 -26.21
N ASN A 60 -14.54 36.46 -25.36
CA ASN A 60 -13.11 36.21 -25.65
C ASN A 60 -12.08 36.84 -24.66
N ALA A 61 -12.47 37.37 -23.49
CA ALA A 61 -11.45 37.95 -22.58
C ALA A 61 -11.62 37.72 -21.06
N LEU A 62 -12.61 36.95 -20.58
CA LEU A 62 -12.91 36.87 -19.14
C LEU A 62 -12.79 35.48 -18.46
N ASN A 63 -12.21 34.48 -19.14
CA ASN A 63 -12.16 33.11 -18.60
C ASN A 63 -11.10 32.86 -17.51
N ALA A 64 -10.35 33.86 -17.06
CA ALA A 64 -9.32 33.67 -16.01
C ALA A 64 -9.71 34.23 -14.63
N ILE A 65 -10.68 35.16 -14.56
CA ILE A 65 -10.98 35.91 -13.33
C ILE A 65 -12.13 35.27 -12.53
N ASP A 66 -13.08 34.61 -13.19
CA ASP A 66 -14.22 33.95 -12.51
C ASP A 66 -13.84 32.55 -11.96
N GLU A 67 -12.94 31.82 -12.62
CA GLU A 67 -12.39 30.56 -12.09
C GLU A 67 -11.65 30.79 -10.76
N ALA A 68 -10.90 31.89 -10.64
CA ALA A 68 -10.12 32.22 -9.44
C ALA A 68 -11.01 32.62 -8.25
N GLU A 69 -12.11 33.33 -8.49
CA GLU A 69 -13.04 33.73 -7.43
C GLU A 69 -13.92 32.54 -6.96
N LEU A 70 -14.38 31.71 -7.90
CA LEU A 70 -15.05 30.44 -7.59
C LEU A 70 -14.10 29.49 -6.85
N MET A 71 -12.85 29.40 -7.30
CA MET A 71 -11.76 28.68 -6.60
C MET A 71 -11.57 29.15 -5.18
N ASN A 72 -11.48 30.47 -4.96
CA ASN A 72 -11.25 31.02 -3.63
C ASN A 72 -12.45 30.77 -2.69
N LYS A 73 -13.67 30.74 -3.22
CA LYS A 73 -14.87 30.37 -2.46
C LYS A 73 -14.90 28.88 -2.12
N GLU A 74 -14.51 28.00 -3.04
CA GLU A 74 -14.37 26.57 -2.78
C GLU A 74 -13.24 26.27 -1.79
N ILE A 75 -12.09 26.96 -1.90
CA ILE A 75 -10.97 26.89 -0.94
C ILE A 75 -11.39 27.38 0.44
N ALA A 76 -12.16 28.47 0.53
CA ALA A 76 -12.71 28.94 1.80
C ALA A 76 -13.70 27.92 2.40
N HIS A 77 -14.53 27.28 1.57
CA HIS A 77 -15.44 26.24 2.01
C HIS A 77 -14.70 24.96 2.46
N LEU A 78 -13.63 24.58 1.76
CA LEU A 78 -12.72 23.50 2.14
C LEU A 78 -12.00 23.81 3.45
N ARG A 79 -11.52 25.04 3.66
CA ARG A 79 -10.95 25.50 4.93
C ARG A 79 -11.96 25.37 6.07
N GLU A 80 -13.21 25.76 5.85
CA GLU A 80 -14.27 25.59 6.84
C GLU A 80 -14.57 24.12 7.15
N ILE A 81 -14.56 23.24 6.14
CA ILE A 81 -14.72 21.79 6.35
C ILE A 81 -13.51 21.19 7.06
N LEU A 82 -12.29 21.62 6.72
CA LEU A 82 -11.06 21.21 7.41
C LEU A 82 -11.07 21.67 8.87
N LYS A 83 -11.55 22.88 9.15
CA LYS A 83 -11.68 23.44 10.50
C LYS A 83 -12.71 22.67 11.32
N LYS A 84 -13.85 22.30 10.71
CA LYS A 84 -14.86 21.42 11.34
C LYS A 84 -14.34 20.00 11.54
N TYR A 85 -13.61 19.44 10.58
CA TYR A 85 -13.04 18.10 10.67
C TYR A 85 -11.97 18.02 11.78
N LYS A 86 -11.06 19.01 11.86
CA LYS A 86 -10.09 19.19 12.95
C LYS A 86 -10.80 19.30 14.32
N ALA A 87 -11.96 19.95 14.39
CA ALA A 87 -12.76 20.06 15.61
C ALA A 87 -13.45 18.74 16.02
N THR A 88 -13.88 17.91 15.06
CA THR A 88 -14.50 16.59 15.33
C THR A 88 -13.51 15.47 15.64
N THR A 89 -12.21 15.64 15.39
CA THR A 89 -11.19 14.62 15.69
C THR A 89 -10.66 14.68 17.13
N ASN A 90 -11.31 15.44 18.02
CA ASN A 90 -10.92 15.57 19.43
C ASN A 90 -11.75 14.70 20.40
N GLU A 91 -12.53 13.74 19.92
CA GLU A 91 -13.20 12.77 20.81
C GLU A 91 -12.92 11.33 20.33
N ASP A 92 -12.09 10.65 21.13
CA ASP A 92 -12.05 9.22 21.43
C ASP A 92 -11.74 8.20 20.31
N ASN A 93 -10.45 7.97 20.09
CA ASN A 93 -9.76 6.73 20.52
C ASN A 93 -8.24 6.90 20.37
N GLU A 94 -7.55 6.74 21.50
CA GLU A 94 -6.12 6.93 21.74
C GLU A 94 -5.21 6.18 20.75
N PHE A 95 -4.08 6.81 20.43
CA PHE A 95 -2.78 6.27 20.85
C PHE A 95 -1.82 7.44 21.08
N GLU A 96 -1.44 7.63 22.34
CA GLU A 96 -0.52 8.66 22.83
C GLU A 96 0.90 8.49 22.29
N TYR A 97 1.55 9.63 22.04
CA TYR A 97 2.97 9.79 21.74
C TYR A 97 3.78 9.98 23.03
N PRO A 98 5.01 9.46 23.13
CA PRO A 98 6.06 10.13 23.90
C PRO A 98 6.63 11.28 23.09
N THR A 99 6.70 12.43 23.74
CA THR A 99 7.14 13.74 23.27
C THR A 99 8.67 13.92 23.23
N ASN A 100 9.11 14.78 22.29
CA ASN A 100 10.32 15.62 22.22
C ASN A 100 11.60 14.97 21.64
N ASP A 101 12.40 15.64 20.80
CA ASP A 101 12.71 17.08 20.70
C ASP A 101 12.74 17.63 19.26
N ASP A 102 12.44 18.93 19.17
CA ASP A 102 12.87 19.95 18.19
C ASP A 102 12.81 19.64 16.68
N MET A 103 11.80 20.21 16.02
CA MET A 103 12.02 21.37 15.13
C MET A 103 10.69 22.05 14.80
N ASN A 104 10.57 23.31 15.25
CA ASN A 104 9.64 24.30 14.71
C ASN A 104 10.10 24.66 13.30
N GLU A 105 9.37 24.23 12.28
CA GLU A 105 9.20 24.93 11.00
C GLU A 105 7.98 24.33 10.26
N ASP A 106 7.08 25.22 9.85
CA ASP A 106 6.02 25.05 8.83
C ASP A 106 4.79 24.19 9.12
N SER A 107 3.89 24.74 9.95
CA SER A 107 2.46 24.35 9.94
C SER A 107 1.65 24.96 8.79
N GLU A 108 2.24 25.84 7.96
CA GLU A 108 1.56 26.49 6.82
C GLU A 108 1.71 25.73 5.50
N ASP A 109 2.80 25.00 5.27
CA ASP A 109 3.07 24.29 4.00
C ASP A 109 2.12 23.09 3.80
N GLY A 110 1.89 22.28 4.85
CA GLY A 110 1.04 21.09 4.76
C GLY A 110 -0.44 21.39 4.51
N GLU A 111 -0.98 22.48 5.06
CA GLU A 111 -2.37 22.90 4.82
C GLU A 111 -2.53 23.48 3.40
N HIS A 112 -1.54 24.21 2.92
CA HIS A 112 -1.52 24.73 1.55
C HIS A 112 -1.49 23.61 0.50
N GLN A 113 -0.62 22.60 0.69
CA GLN A 113 -0.55 21.44 -0.21
C GLN A 113 -1.84 20.61 -0.22
N LEU A 114 -2.45 20.39 0.95
CA LEU A 114 -3.75 19.72 1.05
C LEU A 114 -4.84 20.48 0.29
N LEU A 115 -4.88 21.82 0.40
CA LEU A 115 -5.84 22.65 -0.33
C LEU A 115 -5.62 22.61 -1.84
N LEU A 116 -4.36 22.67 -2.31
CA LEU A 116 -4.01 22.56 -3.74
C LEU A 116 -4.42 21.21 -4.33
N MET A 117 -4.16 20.13 -3.58
CA MET A 117 -4.52 18.77 -3.96
C MET A 117 -6.05 18.60 -4.06
N LEU A 118 -6.78 19.03 -3.03
CA LEU A 118 -8.25 19.00 -3.01
C LEU A 118 -8.85 19.85 -4.14
N HIS A 119 -8.25 21.01 -4.42
CA HIS A 119 -8.66 21.87 -5.53
C HIS A 119 -8.53 21.14 -6.88
N LYS A 120 -7.40 20.47 -7.14
CA LYS A 120 -7.17 19.75 -8.39
C LYS A 120 -8.07 18.51 -8.54
N LEU A 121 -8.38 17.81 -7.44
CA LEU A 121 -9.39 16.73 -7.42
C LEU A 121 -10.79 17.23 -7.81
N LEU A 122 -11.21 18.38 -7.28
CA LEU A 122 -12.51 18.99 -7.61
C LEU A 122 -12.56 19.41 -9.09
N LYS A 123 -11.49 20.04 -9.61
CA LYS A 123 -11.40 20.42 -11.03
C LYS A 123 -11.47 19.21 -11.96
N ASN A 124 -10.78 18.11 -11.63
CA ASN A 124 -10.79 16.88 -12.44
C ASN A 124 -12.15 16.17 -12.40
N ASN A 125 -12.84 16.18 -11.25
CA ASN A 125 -14.19 15.63 -11.14
C ASN A 125 -15.24 16.47 -11.87
N ALA A 126 -15.16 17.80 -11.82
CA ALA A 126 -16.02 18.69 -12.60
C ALA A 126 -15.85 18.48 -14.12
N ASN A 127 -14.62 18.26 -14.58
CA ASN A 127 -14.31 17.97 -15.98
C ASN A 127 -14.84 16.59 -16.44
N LYS A 128 -14.82 15.56 -15.58
CA LYS A 128 -15.44 14.24 -15.86
C LYS A 128 -16.96 14.31 -15.88
N VAL A 129 -17.60 15.20 -15.11
CA VAL A 129 -19.06 15.38 -15.14
C VAL A 129 -19.50 16.07 -16.45
N ASN A 130 -18.66 16.96 -17.01
CA ASN A 130 -18.94 17.65 -18.28
C ASN A 130 -18.78 16.77 -19.54
N THR A 131 -18.06 15.65 -19.48
CA THR A 131 -17.86 14.74 -20.63
C THR A 131 -18.92 13.64 -20.75
N PHE A 132 -19.80 13.44 -19.76
CA PHE A 132 -20.91 12.47 -19.82
C PHE A 132 -22.23 13.06 -20.33
N GLY A 133 -22.16 14.10 -21.17
CA GLY A 133 -23.30 14.60 -21.92
C GLY A 133 -23.69 13.66 -23.07
N ILE A 134 -24.67 12.79 -22.80
CA ILE A 134 -25.59 12.12 -23.75
C ILE A 134 -24.94 11.32 -24.88
N ASN A 135 -24.95 9.99 -24.74
CA ASN A 135 -25.33 9.09 -25.84
C ASN A 135 -26.00 7.84 -25.22
N ASN A 136 -27.32 7.78 -25.35
CA ASN A 136 -28.09 6.56 -25.11
C ASN A 136 -27.77 5.59 -26.26
N GLU A 137 -27.17 4.43 -25.98
CA GLU A 137 -27.64 3.15 -26.53
C GLU A 137 -26.95 1.91 -25.93
N SER A 138 -27.82 0.97 -25.55
CA SER A 138 -27.67 -0.50 -25.47
C SER A 138 -26.68 -1.18 -24.50
N ASN A 139 -27.28 -1.84 -23.51
CA ASN A 139 -27.07 -3.22 -23.03
C ASN A 139 -25.63 -3.79 -22.92
N THR A 140 -25.19 -4.02 -21.68
CA THR A 140 -25.00 -5.38 -21.12
C THR A 140 -24.92 -5.29 -19.59
N ASN A 141 -25.71 -6.14 -18.93
CA ASN A 141 -25.83 -6.28 -17.48
C ASN A 141 -24.82 -7.33 -17.00
N THR A 142 -23.70 -6.92 -16.38
CA THR A 142 -23.14 -7.53 -15.14
C THR A 142 -21.87 -6.86 -14.59
N ASP A 143 -21.21 -5.92 -15.28
CA ASP A 143 -19.98 -5.26 -14.76
C ASP A 143 -20.17 -3.81 -14.29
N ASN A 144 -21.30 -3.19 -14.62
CA ASN A 144 -21.47 -1.75 -14.39
C ASN A 144 -21.73 -1.40 -12.92
N THR A 145 -22.19 -2.32 -12.07
CA THR A 145 -22.55 -2.00 -10.67
C THR A 145 -21.32 -1.73 -9.79
N TYR A 146 -20.18 -2.39 -10.07
CA TYR A 146 -18.91 -2.19 -9.34
C TYR A 146 -18.21 -0.88 -9.75
N ILE A 147 -18.42 -0.44 -11.00
CA ILE A 147 -17.89 0.83 -11.52
C ILE A 147 -18.81 2.01 -11.15
N PHE A 148 -20.13 1.80 -11.05
CA PHE A 148 -21.08 2.87 -10.72
C PHE A 148 -21.11 3.24 -9.23
N THR A 149 -20.60 2.39 -8.33
CA THR A 149 -20.46 2.72 -6.91
C THR A 149 -19.25 3.61 -6.59
N GLN A 150 -18.33 3.80 -7.54
CA GLN A 150 -17.32 4.87 -7.46
C GLN A 150 -17.88 6.27 -7.72
N LYS A 151 -19.18 6.39 -8.03
CA LYS A 151 -19.77 7.64 -8.54
C LYS A 151 -20.46 8.43 -7.42
N LEU A 152 -19.90 9.62 -7.18
CA LEU A 152 -20.22 10.64 -6.16
C LEU A 152 -19.62 10.37 -4.77
N GLU A 153 -18.29 10.24 -4.72
CA GLU A 153 -17.57 10.36 -3.45
C GLU A 153 -17.85 11.73 -2.82
N SER A 154 -18.26 11.71 -1.56
CA SER A 154 -18.48 12.95 -0.84
C SER A 154 -17.14 13.67 -0.68
N MET A 155 -17.15 15.01 -0.77
CA MET A 155 -15.96 15.82 -0.52
C MET A 155 -15.35 15.53 0.87
N GLN A 156 -16.17 15.09 1.83
CA GLN A 156 -15.75 14.67 3.17
C GLN A 156 -14.88 13.40 3.14
N ASP A 157 -15.20 12.41 2.29
CA ASP A 157 -14.40 11.19 2.16
C ASP A 157 -13.03 11.49 1.58
N ASN A 158 -12.96 12.34 0.56
CA ASN A 158 -11.69 12.75 -0.05
C ASN A 158 -10.81 13.55 0.93
N ILE A 159 -11.40 14.44 1.74
CA ILE A 159 -10.66 15.14 2.80
C ILE A 159 -10.10 14.15 3.84
N LYS A 160 -10.90 13.17 4.25
CA LYS A 160 -10.48 12.14 5.22
C LYS A 160 -9.30 11.31 4.72
N TYR A 161 -9.33 10.86 3.46
CA TYR A 161 -8.22 10.09 2.90
C TYR A 161 -7.00 10.96 2.62
N ALA A 162 -7.17 12.22 2.19
CA ALA A 162 -6.06 13.11 1.93
C ALA A 162 -5.24 13.36 3.22
N SER A 163 -5.90 13.61 4.35
CA SER A 163 -5.22 13.72 5.66
C SER A 163 -4.41 12.46 6.01
N LYS A 164 -4.95 11.27 5.72
CA LYS A 164 -4.24 10.01 5.94
C LYS A 164 -3.06 9.82 4.99
N PHE A 165 -3.19 10.29 3.76
CA PHE A 165 -2.14 10.25 2.76
C PHE A 165 -0.96 11.15 3.14
N PHE A 166 -1.20 12.36 3.65
CA PHE A 166 -0.10 13.21 4.16
C PHE A 166 0.62 12.57 5.35
N LYS A 167 -0.12 11.91 6.26
CA LYS A 167 0.50 11.12 7.35
C LYS A 167 1.33 9.96 6.82
N TYR A 168 0.81 9.28 5.80
CA TYR A 168 1.51 8.20 5.08
C TYR A 168 2.82 8.70 4.46
N MET A 169 2.77 9.82 3.74
CA MET A 169 3.95 10.43 3.12
C MET A 169 5.01 10.76 4.17
N LYS A 170 4.61 11.41 5.28
CA LYS A 170 5.52 11.71 6.37
C LYS A 170 6.12 10.45 6.99
N LYS A 171 5.29 9.43 7.25
CA LYS A 171 5.73 8.18 7.90
C LYS A 171 6.75 7.41 7.08
N TYR A 172 6.55 7.33 5.76
CA TYR A 172 7.43 6.57 4.86
C TYR A 172 8.36 7.46 4.04
N ASN A 173 8.55 8.72 4.47
CA ASN A 173 9.41 9.73 3.83
C ASN A 173 9.19 9.84 2.30
N LYS A 174 7.92 9.80 1.87
CA LYS A 174 7.54 9.89 0.45
C LYS A 174 7.61 11.34 0.00
N LYS A 175 8.27 11.54 -1.14
CA LYS A 175 8.35 12.83 -1.85
C LYS A 175 8.04 12.55 -3.31
N TYR A 176 7.15 13.37 -3.89
CA TYR A 176 6.73 13.26 -5.28
C TYR A 176 7.11 14.54 -6.00
N GLU A 177 7.60 14.42 -7.22
CA GLU A 177 8.22 15.55 -7.93
C GLU A 177 7.16 16.52 -8.47
N HIS A 178 6.00 15.99 -8.86
CA HIS A 178 4.94 16.74 -9.51
C HIS A 178 3.58 16.50 -8.86
N MET A 179 2.71 17.52 -8.90
CA MET A 179 1.36 17.43 -8.34
C MET A 179 0.50 16.36 -9.02
N ASP A 180 0.73 16.06 -10.30
CA ASP A 180 0.01 14.97 -11.00
C ASP A 180 0.42 13.60 -10.45
N GLU A 181 1.72 13.37 -10.24
CA GLU A 181 2.21 12.15 -9.59
C GLU A 181 1.62 12.01 -8.18
N GLN A 182 1.67 13.06 -7.36
CA GLN A 182 1.12 13.02 -6.01
C GLN A 182 -0.38 12.69 -5.97
N LEU A 183 -1.14 13.13 -6.98
CA LEU A 183 -2.56 12.79 -7.10
C LEU A 183 -2.78 11.33 -7.48
N GLU A 184 -1.99 10.80 -8.41
CA GLU A 184 -2.03 9.38 -8.76
C GLU A 184 -1.69 8.51 -7.54
N ARG A 185 -0.63 8.87 -6.82
CA ARG A 185 -0.20 8.22 -5.57
C ARG A 185 -1.27 8.23 -4.50
N PHE A 186 -2.01 9.33 -4.40
CA PHE A 186 -3.14 9.44 -3.49
C PHE A 186 -4.26 8.48 -3.83
N GLU A 187 -4.66 8.39 -5.10
CA GLU A 187 -5.72 7.47 -5.52
C GLU A 187 -5.31 6.01 -5.27
N ASN A 188 -4.06 5.65 -5.59
CA ASN A 188 -3.51 4.32 -5.28
C ASN A 188 -3.52 4.04 -3.78
N PHE A 189 -3.02 4.98 -2.97
CA PHE A 189 -3.04 4.91 -1.51
C PHE A 189 -4.46 4.72 -0.96
N LYS A 190 -5.43 5.47 -1.49
CA LYS A 190 -6.82 5.42 -1.04
C LYS A 190 -7.44 4.05 -1.35
N ILE A 191 -7.19 3.49 -2.53
CA ILE A 191 -7.61 2.13 -2.89
C ILE A 191 -7.02 1.11 -1.92
N SER A 192 -5.71 1.16 -1.68
CA SER A 192 -5.03 0.27 -0.72
C SER A 192 -5.58 0.41 0.69
N HIS A 193 -5.79 1.65 1.15
CA HIS A 193 -6.37 1.90 2.46
C HIS A 193 -7.80 1.34 2.58
N MET A 194 -8.62 1.46 1.54
CA MET A 194 -9.98 0.90 1.53
C MET A 194 -9.96 -0.63 1.55
N LYS A 195 -9.04 -1.27 0.81
CA LYS A 195 -8.81 -2.73 0.86
C LYS A 195 -8.47 -3.18 2.29
N VAL A 196 -7.48 -2.55 2.92
CA VAL A 196 -7.07 -2.84 4.31
C VAL A 196 -8.25 -2.70 5.27
N LYS A 197 -9.04 -1.63 5.14
CA LYS A 197 -10.20 -1.39 6.00
C LYS A 197 -11.24 -2.50 5.85
N LYS A 198 -11.60 -2.84 4.61
CA LYS A 198 -12.60 -3.88 4.30
C LYS A 198 -12.13 -5.26 4.77
N HIS A 199 -10.86 -5.59 4.58
CA HIS A 199 -10.26 -6.83 5.09
C HIS A 199 -10.36 -6.92 6.62
N ASN A 200 -9.90 -5.87 7.32
CA ASN A 200 -9.92 -5.80 8.78
C ASN A 200 -11.34 -5.72 9.37
N GLU A 201 -12.38 -5.48 8.57
CA GLU A 201 -13.79 -5.60 8.96
C GLU A 201 -14.27 -7.06 9.07
N MET A 202 -13.61 -7.97 8.36
CA MET A 202 -13.95 -9.40 8.25
C MET A 202 -13.13 -10.31 9.16
N ILE A 203 -12.14 -9.79 9.88
CA ILE A 203 -11.25 -10.61 10.73
C ILE A 203 -12.03 -11.45 11.76
N GLY A 204 -11.69 -12.73 11.87
CA GLY A 204 -12.39 -13.70 12.72
C GLY A 204 -13.76 -14.13 12.19
N LYS A 205 -14.29 -13.49 11.14
CA LYS A 205 -15.48 -13.93 10.39
C LYS A 205 -15.03 -14.76 9.20
N ASN A 206 -15.83 -15.76 8.83
CA ASN A 206 -15.60 -16.60 7.64
C ASN A 206 -14.18 -17.22 7.57
N GLY A 207 -13.53 -17.41 8.72
CA GLY A 207 -12.20 -18.01 8.79
C GLY A 207 -11.00 -17.10 8.56
N VAL A 208 -11.16 -15.79 8.36
CA VAL A 208 -10.02 -14.86 8.15
C VAL A 208 -9.14 -14.79 9.40
N THR A 209 -7.87 -15.19 9.29
CA THR A 209 -6.92 -15.32 10.42
C THR A 209 -5.72 -14.38 10.38
N TYR A 210 -5.75 -13.36 9.53
CA TYR A 210 -4.69 -12.36 9.43
C TYR A 210 -5.25 -10.95 9.25
N VAL A 211 -4.42 -9.95 9.55
CA VAL A 211 -4.73 -8.53 9.39
C VAL A 211 -3.81 -7.88 8.37
N GLN A 212 -4.31 -6.81 7.78
CA GLN A 212 -3.57 -5.99 6.84
C GLN A 212 -3.28 -4.60 7.42
N LYS A 213 -2.25 -3.94 6.88
CA LYS A 213 -1.87 -2.58 7.24
C LYS A 213 -1.26 -1.87 6.04
N VAL A 214 -1.55 -0.57 5.95
CA VAL A 214 -0.87 0.31 5.01
C VAL A 214 0.62 0.38 5.33
N ASN A 215 1.45 0.14 4.32
CA ASN A 215 2.91 0.13 4.37
C ASN A 215 3.51 0.93 3.21
N GLN A 216 4.84 0.99 3.13
CA GLN A 216 5.59 1.79 2.15
C GLN A 216 5.26 1.50 0.67
N TYR A 217 4.52 0.44 0.36
CA TYR A 217 4.11 0.06 -0.99
C TYR A 217 2.65 0.41 -1.29
N SER A 218 1.92 0.99 -0.33
CA SER A 218 0.47 1.22 -0.47
C SER A 218 0.10 2.29 -1.49
N ASP A 219 1.06 3.09 -1.97
CA ASP A 219 0.90 4.09 -3.04
C ASP A 219 1.36 3.62 -4.42
N PHE A 220 1.67 2.32 -4.58
CA PHE A 220 2.07 1.75 -5.86
C PHE A 220 0.86 1.60 -6.80
N SER A 221 1.05 1.93 -8.08
CA SER A 221 0.16 1.49 -9.14
C SER A 221 0.36 -0.02 -9.41
N LYS A 222 -0.51 -0.59 -10.25
CA LYS A 222 -0.33 -1.98 -10.67
C LYS A 222 0.96 -2.16 -11.48
N GLU A 223 1.25 -1.23 -12.38
CA GLU A 223 2.43 -1.26 -13.23
C GLU A 223 3.72 -1.16 -12.41
N GLU A 224 3.72 -0.33 -11.36
CA GLU A 224 4.86 -0.20 -10.45
C GLU A 224 5.03 -1.43 -9.56
N PHE A 225 3.92 -2.01 -9.10
CA PHE A 225 3.94 -3.29 -8.41
C PHE A 225 4.56 -4.37 -9.29
N ASP A 226 4.09 -4.52 -10.52
CA ASP A 226 4.59 -5.53 -11.48
C ASP A 226 6.06 -5.26 -11.88
N SER A 227 6.46 -3.99 -11.95
CA SER A 227 7.84 -3.59 -12.22
C SER A 227 8.78 -3.82 -11.04
N TYR A 228 8.30 -3.71 -9.80
CA TYR A 228 9.09 -4.00 -8.60
C TYR A 228 9.15 -5.50 -8.29
N PHE A 229 7.98 -6.15 -8.27
CA PHE A 229 7.81 -7.59 -8.05
C PHE A 229 7.83 -8.34 -9.38
N LYS A 230 8.95 -8.23 -10.10
CA LYS A 230 9.18 -8.95 -11.34
C LYS A 230 9.28 -10.45 -11.09
N LYS A 231 8.95 -11.25 -12.11
CA LYS A 231 9.18 -12.70 -12.08
C LYS A 231 10.65 -13.01 -11.76
N LEU A 232 10.90 -14.01 -10.92
CA LEU A 232 12.26 -14.50 -10.71
C LEU A 232 12.84 -15.08 -12.01
N LEU A 233 14.15 -14.91 -12.19
CA LEU A 233 14.83 -15.49 -13.36
C LEU A 233 14.70 -17.01 -13.36
N SER A 234 14.49 -17.58 -14.54
CA SER A 234 14.50 -19.03 -14.69
C SER A 234 15.92 -19.58 -14.55
N VAL A 235 16.03 -20.78 -13.98
CA VAL A 235 17.28 -21.53 -13.91
C VAL A 235 17.22 -22.70 -14.89
N PRO A 236 18.09 -22.72 -15.92
CA PRO A 236 18.21 -23.84 -16.85
C PRO A 236 18.39 -25.19 -16.16
N HIS A 237 17.73 -26.23 -16.69
CA HIS A 237 17.71 -27.56 -16.10
C HIS A 237 19.10 -28.23 -16.06
N ASP A 238 19.94 -27.97 -17.05
CA ASP A 238 21.33 -28.42 -17.12
C ASP A 238 22.18 -27.80 -16.00
N LEU A 239 21.99 -26.51 -15.70
CA LEU A 239 22.64 -25.86 -14.56
C LEU A 239 22.16 -26.44 -13.23
N LYS A 240 20.85 -26.65 -13.06
CA LYS A 240 20.31 -27.32 -11.87
C LYS A 240 20.94 -28.71 -11.68
N THR A 241 20.99 -29.52 -12.73
CA THR A 241 21.55 -30.88 -12.69
C THR A 241 23.06 -30.88 -12.38
N LYS A 242 23.79 -29.85 -12.81
CA LYS A 242 25.24 -29.77 -12.62
C LYS A 242 25.65 -29.33 -11.22
N TYR A 243 24.92 -28.41 -10.60
CA TYR A 243 25.37 -27.72 -9.39
C TYR A 243 24.54 -28.03 -8.13
N LEU A 244 23.35 -28.62 -8.28
CA LEU A 244 22.50 -28.94 -7.14
C LEU A 244 22.81 -30.32 -6.55
N VAL A 245 22.89 -30.36 -5.23
CA VAL A 245 22.98 -31.57 -4.42
C VAL A 245 21.61 -31.80 -3.76
N PRO A 246 20.86 -32.85 -4.12
CA PRO A 246 19.58 -33.15 -3.48
C PRO A 246 19.73 -33.34 -1.97
N LEU A 247 18.75 -32.89 -1.16
CA LEU A 247 18.78 -32.97 0.29
C LEU A 247 19.17 -34.36 0.81
N LYS A 248 18.52 -35.42 0.31
CA LYS A 248 18.80 -36.80 0.75
C LYS A 248 20.23 -37.23 0.46
N GLU A 249 20.81 -36.79 -0.66
CA GLU A 249 22.20 -37.06 -0.99
C GLU A 249 23.13 -36.30 -0.02
N HIS A 250 22.84 -35.02 0.25
CA HIS A 250 23.58 -34.24 1.24
C HIS A 250 23.54 -34.91 2.64
N LEU A 251 22.37 -35.38 3.08
CA LEU A 251 22.23 -36.08 4.37
C LEU A 251 23.02 -37.39 4.39
N ALA A 252 22.93 -38.20 3.33
CA ALA A 252 23.69 -39.45 3.21
C ALA A 252 25.20 -39.21 3.25
N ASN A 253 25.69 -38.19 2.53
CA ASN A 253 27.12 -37.80 2.52
C ASN A 253 27.62 -37.35 3.91
N ASN A 254 26.72 -36.93 4.80
CA ASN A 254 27.02 -36.57 6.18
C ASN A 254 26.69 -37.69 7.19
N ASN A 255 26.48 -38.92 6.73
CA ASN A 255 26.10 -40.09 7.53
C ASN A 255 24.81 -39.88 8.37
N ILE A 256 23.90 -39.05 7.87
CA ILE A 256 22.59 -38.82 8.48
C ILE A 256 21.59 -39.73 7.77
N THR A 257 20.97 -40.65 8.50
CA THR A 257 19.85 -41.45 8.00
C THR A 257 18.55 -40.71 8.37
N PRO A 258 17.88 -40.05 7.40
CA PRO A 258 16.61 -39.39 7.70
C PRO A 258 15.54 -40.42 8.06
N SER A 259 14.57 -40.00 8.86
CA SER A 259 13.36 -40.82 9.08
C SER A 259 12.69 -41.13 7.75
N ASN A 260 12.15 -42.34 7.63
CA ASN A 260 11.29 -42.72 6.51
C ASN A 260 9.95 -41.98 6.54
N ASP A 261 9.55 -41.48 7.72
CA ASP A 261 8.37 -40.64 7.86
C ASP A 261 8.76 -39.18 7.59
N LEU A 262 8.24 -38.63 6.49
CA LEU A 262 8.53 -37.25 6.05
C LEU A 262 7.99 -36.19 7.03
N VAL A 263 7.07 -36.57 7.92
CA VAL A 263 6.36 -35.66 8.82
C VAL A 263 6.33 -36.18 10.27
N GLY A 264 6.23 -37.49 10.49
CA GLY A 264 5.86 -38.08 11.78
C GLY A 264 6.89 -38.01 12.92
N ASP A 265 8.18 -37.84 12.63
CA ASP A 265 9.25 -37.85 13.65
C ASP A 265 9.75 -36.45 14.05
N PHE A 266 9.19 -35.38 13.49
CA PHE A 266 9.63 -34.01 13.75
C PHE A 266 8.76 -33.30 14.80
N PRO A 267 9.30 -32.30 15.52
CA PRO A 267 8.50 -31.52 16.46
C PRO A 267 7.39 -30.76 15.73
N ASP A 268 6.27 -30.50 16.41
CA ASP A 268 5.12 -29.74 15.90
C ASP A 268 5.46 -28.31 15.45
N SER A 269 6.54 -27.76 15.99
CA SER A 269 7.05 -26.43 15.66
C SER A 269 8.58 -26.38 15.68
N ARG A 270 9.13 -25.58 14.78
CA ARG A 270 10.54 -25.20 14.74
C ARG A 270 10.64 -23.74 14.33
N ASP A 271 11.34 -22.94 15.11
CA ASP A 271 11.47 -21.49 14.88
C ASP A 271 12.92 -21.05 15.07
N TYR A 272 13.54 -20.54 14.00
CA TYR A 272 14.92 -20.04 14.00
C TYR A 272 15.01 -18.54 14.34
N ARG A 273 13.90 -17.86 14.70
CA ARG A 273 13.91 -16.45 15.18
C ARG A 273 14.48 -16.28 16.59
N GLY A 274 14.77 -17.39 17.29
CA GLY A 274 15.38 -17.38 18.62
C GLY A 274 16.66 -16.53 18.68
N LYS A 275 16.91 -15.94 19.86
CA LYS A 275 18.04 -15.03 20.10
C LYS A 275 19.34 -15.71 19.65
N TYR A 276 20.10 -15.01 18.79
CA TYR A 276 21.43 -15.41 18.28
C TYR A 276 21.48 -16.40 17.13
N THR A 277 20.35 -16.74 16.52
CA THR A 277 20.31 -17.68 15.39
C THR A 277 20.32 -16.98 14.03
N LEU A 278 19.66 -15.83 13.91
CA LEU A 278 19.55 -15.04 12.69
C LEU A 278 19.81 -13.57 12.98
N LEU A 279 20.35 -12.84 12.02
CA LEU A 279 20.35 -11.37 12.05
C LEU A 279 18.92 -10.82 11.90
N PRO A 280 18.63 -9.60 12.41
CA PRO A 280 17.35 -8.95 12.20
C PRO A 280 16.99 -8.82 10.71
N PRO A 281 15.70 -8.86 10.33
CA PRO A 281 15.28 -8.56 8.96
C PRO A 281 15.82 -7.22 8.46
N LYS A 282 16.38 -7.24 7.25
CA LYS A 282 16.93 -6.06 6.57
C LYS A 282 15.88 -5.49 5.59
N ASP A 283 16.20 -4.38 4.94
CA ASP A 283 15.31 -3.70 3.99
C ASP A 283 16.01 -3.50 2.64
N GLN A 284 15.44 -4.07 1.57
CA GLN A 284 15.92 -3.93 0.20
C GLN A 284 15.52 -2.60 -0.46
N GLY A 285 14.67 -1.80 0.19
CA GLY A 285 14.19 -0.54 -0.36
C GLY A 285 13.52 -0.69 -1.72
N GLN A 286 13.80 0.23 -2.64
CA GLN A 286 13.22 0.27 -3.99
C GLN A 286 14.01 -0.52 -5.04
N CYS A 287 14.90 -1.40 -4.61
CA CYS A 287 15.68 -2.27 -5.47
C CYS A 287 15.09 -3.69 -5.50
N GLY A 288 14.91 -4.29 -6.68
CA GLY A 288 14.44 -5.67 -6.89
C GLY A 288 15.49 -6.73 -6.52
N SER A 289 16.07 -6.63 -5.31
CA SER A 289 17.22 -7.41 -4.85
C SER A 289 16.88 -8.49 -3.80
N CYS A 290 15.60 -8.86 -3.66
CA CYS A 290 15.16 -9.89 -2.72
C CYS A 290 15.96 -11.21 -2.83
N TRP A 291 16.36 -11.56 -4.06
CA TRP A 291 17.21 -12.69 -4.38
C TRP A 291 18.59 -12.64 -3.67
N ALA A 292 19.20 -11.46 -3.56
CA ALA A 292 20.45 -11.26 -2.85
C ALA A 292 20.24 -11.37 -1.33
N PHE A 293 19.20 -10.71 -0.80
CA PHE A 293 18.88 -10.75 0.64
C PHE A 293 18.58 -12.16 1.14
N ALA A 294 17.77 -12.93 0.40
CA ALA A 294 17.44 -14.31 0.78
C ALA A 294 18.69 -15.20 0.79
N THR A 295 19.55 -15.07 -0.23
CA THR A 295 20.83 -15.81 -0.33
C THR A 295 21.77 -15.46 0.81
N ILE A 296 21.98 -14.16 1.06
CA ILE A 296 22.85 -13.68 2.15
C ILE A 296 22.33 -14.17 3.49
N ALA A 297 21.03 -14.01 3.78
CA ALA A 297 20.46 -14.44 5.05
C ALA A 297 20.63 -15.95 5.29
N ASN A 298 20.53 -16.77 4.24
CA ASN A 298 20.78 -18.20 4.36
C ASN A 298 22.27 -18.51 4.62
N PHE A 299 23.17 -17.81 3.94
CA PHE A 299 24.61 -17.95 4.10
C PHE A 299 25.10 -17.46 5.47
N GLU A 300 24.56 -16.36 5.98
CA GLU A 300 24.81 -15.83 7.34
C GLU A 300 24.51 -16.90 8.40
N TYR A 301 23.38 -17.59 8.27
CA TYR A 301 23.02 -18.72 9.15
C TYR A 301 24.01 -19.88 9.02
N LEU A 302 24.32 -20.33 7.80
CA LEU A 302 25.27 -21.42 7.57
C LEU A 302 26.64 -21.10 8.21
N PHE A 303 27.14 -19.88 7.96
CA PHE A 303 28.41 -19.42 8.47
C PHE A 303 28.44 -19.42 10.00
N ALA A 304 27.42 -18.87 10.64
CA ALA A 304 27.27 -18.87 12.10
C ALA A 304 27.25 -20.30 12.67
N LYS A 305 26.46 -21.19 12.05
CA LYS A 305 26.34 -22.61 12.43
C LYS A 305 27.70 -23.32 12.41
N ILE A 306 28.50 -23.10 11.36
CA ILE A 306 29.80 -23.77 11.18
C ILE A 306 30.87 -23.19 12.10
N LYS A 307 30.89 -21.87 12.26
CA LYS A 307 31.86 -21.22 13.12
C LYS A 307 31.53 -21.39 14.61
N GLY A 308 30.30 -21.77 14.94
CA GLY A 308 29.84 -21.79 16.33
C GLY A 308 29.84 -20.39 16.95
N THR A 309 29.57 -19.38 16.13
CA THR A 309 29.61 -17.96 16.52
C THR A 309 28.24 -17.31 16.35
N MET A 310 28.12 -16.10 16.88
CA MET A 310 27.05 -15.18 16.54
C MET A 310 26.98 -14.95 15.01
N PRO A 311 25.79 -14.70 14.45
CA PRO A 311 25.63 -14.34 13.05
C PRO A 311 26.43 -13.09 12.69
N THR A 312 27.23 -13.21 11.63
CA THR A 312 28.01 -12.12 11.03
C THR A 312 27.28 -11.63 9.78
N SER A 313 27.19 -10.31 9.58
CA SER A 313 26.55 -9.76 8.39
C SER A 313 27.45 -9.89 7.17
N PHE A 314 26.88 -10.35 6.06
CA PHE A 314 27.54 -10.34 4.75
C PHE A 314 26.91 -9.29 3.83
N SER A 315 27.59 -8.95 2.74
CA SER A 315 27.20 -7.87 1.83
C SER A 315 26.20 -8.32 0.78
N GLU A 316 24.97 -7.81 0.86
CA GLU A 316 24.01 -7.87 -0.26
C GLU A 316 24.49 -7.06 -1.46
N GLN A 317 25.11 -5.90 -1.24
CA GLN A 317 25.51 -4.98 -2.31
C GLN A 317 26.52 -5.60 -3.25
N GLN A 318 27.51 -6.32 -2.72
CA GLN A 318 28.45 -7.04 -3.58
C GLN A 318 27.71 -8.03 -4.46
N VAL A 319 26.70 -8.73 -3.96
CA VAL A 319 25.95 -9.69 -4.79
C VAL A 319 25.20 -8.96 -5.89
N VAL A 320 24.56 -7.84 -5.55
CA VAL A 320 23.87 -6.96 -6.50
C VAL A 320 24.82 -6.48 -7.60
N ASP A 321 26.00 -5.97 -7.24
CA ASP A 321 26.96 -5.37 -8.18
C ASP A 321 27.78 -6.41 -8.98
N CYS A 322 28.04 -7.59 -8.40
CA CYS A 322 29.05 -8.52 -8.90
C CYS A 322 28.51 -9.85 -9.44
N SER A 323 27.28 -10.25 -9.08
CA SER A 323 26.69 -11.50 -9.57
C SER A 323 26.09 -11.27 -10.97
N THR A 324 26.94 -11.27 -12.00
CA THR A 324 26.58 -10.85 -13.37
C THR A 324 25.60 -11.77 -14.10
N ASP A 325 25.33 -12.97 -13.58
CA ASP A 325 24.25 -13.84 -14.07
C ASP A 325 22.87 -13.41 -13.52
N ASN A 326 22.86 -12.50 -12.54
CA ASN A 326 21.70 -11.73 -12.12
C ASN A 326 21.74 -10.32 -12.75
N TYR A 327 20.63 -9.59 -12.65
CA TYR A 327 20.47 -8.26 -13.22
C TYR A 327 20.30 -7.20 -12.13
N GLY A 328 21.04 -7.33 -11.02
CA GLY A 328 21.05 -6.28 -10.00
C GLY A 328 19.66 -5.99 -9.41
N CYS A 329 19.27 -4.71 -9.40
CA CYS A 329 17.94 -4.25 -8.98
C CYS A 329 16.82 -4.58 -9.98
N ASP A 330 17.18 -4.95 -11.21
CA ASP A 330 16.21 -5.40 -12.22
C ASP A 330 15.78 -6.86 -12.06
N GLY A 331 16.30 -7.55 -11.05
CA GLY A 331 15.87 -8.89 -10.67
C GLY A 331 16.97 -9.93 -10.76
N GLY A 332 16.70 -11.09 -10.17
CA GLY A 332 17.68 -12.15 -10.04
C GLY A 332 17.05 -13.43 -9.51
N HIS A 333 17.89 -14.40 -9.20
CA HIS A 333 17.49 -15.67 -8.63
C HIS A 333 18.58 -16.21 -7.67
N PRO A 334 18.21 -16.67 -6.45
CA PRO A 334 19.17 -17.13 -5.44
C PRO A 334 20.19 -18.17 -5.91
N PHE A 335 19.78 -19.06 -6.83
CA PHE A 335 20.69 -20.03 -7.46
C PHE A 335 21.97 -19.39 -8.03
N TYR A 336 21.82 -18.31 -8.81
CA TYR A 336 22.95 -17.62 -9.44
C TYR A 336 23.84 -16.92 -8.38
N SER A 337 23.23 -16.46 -7.28
CA SER A 337 23.97 -15.89 -6.15
C SER A 337 24.79 -16.93 -5.41
N PHE A 338 24.22 -18.11 -5.14
CA PHE A 338 24.97 -19.21 -4.54
C PHE A 338 26.10 -19.70 -5.47
N LEU A 339 25.84 -19.79 -6.77
CA LEU A 339 26.88 -20.10 -7.76
C LEU A 339 27.98 -19.04 -7.78
N TYR A 340 27.62 -17.76 -7.66
CA TYR A 340 28.58 -16.67 -7.51
C TYR A 340 29.43 -16.83 -6.23
N PHE A 341 28.83 -17.21 -5.10
CA PHE A 341 29.56 -17.42 -3.83
C PHE A 341 30.57 -18.57 -3.90
N ILE A 342 30.25 -19.66 -4.60
CA ILE A 342 31.18 -20.78 -4.81
C ILE A 342 32.46 -20.29 -5.51
N ASN A 343 32.29 -19.46 -6.55
CA ASN A 343 33.41 -19.02 -7.39
C ASN A 343 34.19 -17.85 -6.77
N ASN A 344 33.50 -16.89 -6.17
CA ASN A 344 34.09 -15.61 -5.77
C ASN A 344 34.16 -15.41 -4.27
N GLY A 345 33.24 -16.02 -3.52
CA GLY A 345 32.97 -15.68 -2.13
C GLY A 345 32.28 -14.32 -1.95
N VAL A 346 31.98 -13.98 -0.70
CA VAL A 346 31.22 -12.78 -0.34
C VAL A 346 31.86 -12.04 0.84
N CYS A 347 31.94 -10.72 0.71
CA CYS A 347 32.49 -9.77 1.66
C CYS A 347 31.60 -9.62 2.88
N LEU A 348 32.20 -9.14 3.97
CA LEU A 348 31.44 -8.70 5.13
C LEU A 348 30.58 -7.49 4.77
N GLY A 349 29.43 -7.37 5.43
CA GLY A 349 28.45 -6.31 5.13
C GLY A 349 28.95 -4.89 5.42
N ASP A 350 29.85 -4.74 6.38
CA ASP A 350 30.49 -3.47 6.73
C ASP A 350 31.59 -3.05 5.74
N GLU A 351 32.27 -4.01 5.11
CA GLU A 351 33.26 -3.75 4.06
C GLU A 351 32.62 -3.32 2.74
N TYR A 352 31.38 -3.75 2.47
CA TYR A 352 30.63 -3.39 1.27
C TYR A 352 29.15 -3.13 1.59
N PRO A 353 28.81 -1.94 2.11
CA PRO A 353 27.47 -1.62 2.58
C PRO A 353 26.40 -1.56 1.48
N TYR A 354 25.16 -1.90 1.84
CA TYR A 354 23.99 -1.82 0.97
C TYR A 354 23.57 -0.39 0.64
N LYS A 355 23.25 -0.14 -0.64
CA LYS A 355 22.91 1.16 -1.21
C LYS A 355 21.52 1.21 -1.84
N GLY A 356 20.93 0.05 -2.17
CA GLY A 356 19.59 0.01 -2.78
C GLY A 356 19.53 0.46 -4.24
N HIS A 357 20.65 0.38 -4.95
CA HIS A 357 20.76 0.56 -6.40
C HIS A 357 21.97 -0.21 -6.92
N ASP A 358 22.04 -0.45 -8.23
CA ASP A 358 23.20 -1.06 -8.87
C ASP A 358 24.34 -0.06 -8.99
N ASP A 359 25.58 -0.51 -8.76
CA ASP A 359 26.78 0.23 -9.16
C ASP A 359 27.36 -0.33 -10.45
N PHE A 360 27.97 0.56 -11.26
CA PHE A 360 28.63 0.14 -12.50
C PHE A 360 29.86 -0.76 -12.27
N PHE A 361 30.49 -0.67 -11.10
CA PHE A 361 31.72 -1.39 -10.79
C PHE A 361 31.54 -2.34 -9.62
N CYS A 362 31.83 -3.62 -9.85
CA CYS A 362 32.05 -4.58 -8.78
C CYS A 362 33.39 -4.30 -8.06
N LEU A 363 33.33 -4.06 -6.74
CA LEU A 363 34.50 -3.71 -5.92
C LEU A 363 34.94 -4.81 -4.93
N ASN A 364 34.59 -6.08 -5.18
CA ASN A 364 34.88 -7.20 -4.27
C ASN A 364 36.38 -7.42 -3.97
N TYR A 365 37.29 -6.99 -4.85
CA TYR A 365 38.74 -7.07 -4.64
C TYR A 365 39.25 -6.24 -3.45
N ARG A 366 38.42 -5.34 -2.89
CA ARG A 366 38.77 -4.49 -1.75
C ARG A 366 38.54 -5.16 -0.39
N CYS A 367 37.83 -6.30 -0.36
CA CYS A 367 37.43 -6.94 0.88
C CYS A 367 38.59 -7.73 1.49
N SER A 368 38.78 -7.59 2.80
CA SER A 368 39.83 -8.31 3.52
C SER A 368 39.47 -9.77 3.78
N PHE A 369 38.18 -10.08 3.82
CA PHE A 369 37.64 -11.42 4.03
C PHE A 369 36.59 -11.78 2.97
N LEU A 370 36.59 -13.04 2.55
CA LEU A 370 35.59 -13.61 1.65
C LEU A 370 35.02 -14.89 2.27
N GLY A 371 33.76 -14.83 2.67
CA GLY A 371 32.97 -16.00 3.05
C GLY A 371 32.74 -16.89 1.83
N ARG A 372 32.93 -18.20 1.99
CA ARG A 372 32.80 -19.18 0.90
C ARG A 372 31.90 -20.35 1.30
N MET A 373 31.33 -20.97 0.28
CA MET A 373 30.59 -22.22 0.31
C MET A 373 31.07 -23.11 -0.83
N HIS A 374 30.72 -24.39 -0.84
CA HIS A 374 31.22 -25.36 -1.82
C HIS A 374 30.15 -25.94 -2.73
N PHE A 375 28.91 -26.13 -2.25
CA PHE A 375 27.83 -26.72 -3.05
C PHE A 375 26.49 -26.04 -2.78
N ILE A 376 25.55 -26.20 -3.72
CA ILE A 376 24.18 -25.71 -3.58
C ILE A 376 23.29 -26.92 -3.29
N GLY A 377 22.62 -26.93 -2.15
CA GLY A 377 21.62 -27.93 -1.80
C GLY A 377 20.26 -27.61 -2.42
N ASP A 378 19.50 -28.64 -2.78
CA ASP A 378 18.12 -28.57 -3.29
C ASP A 378 17.17 -29.36 -2.39
N VAL A 379 15.93 -28.86 -2.25
CA VAL A 379 14.91 -29.49 -1.39
C VAL A 379 13.61 -29.64 -2.16
N LYS A 380 13.04 -30.86 -2.14
CA LYS A 380 11.73 -31.10 -2.76
C LYS A 380 10.60 -30.52 -1.91
N PRO A 381 9.42 -30.20 -2.50
CA PRO A 381 8.29 -29.66 -1.75
C PRO A 381 7.93 -30.45 -0.49
N ASN A 382 7.88 -31.77 -0.58
CA ASN A 382 7.54 -32.68 0.52
C ASN A 382 8.69 -32.93 1.52
N GLU A 383 9.83 -32.25 1.37
CA GLU A 383 11.03 -32.40 2.20
C GLU A 383 11.34 -31.12 3.00
N LEU A 384 10.50 -30.08 2.92
CA LEU A 384 10.72 -28.79 3.60
C LEU A 384 10.83 -28.90 5.12
N ILE A 385 9.94 -29.65 5.77
CA ILE A 385 9.99 -29.89 7.23
C ILE A 385 11.29 -30.63 7.59
N MET A 386 11.69 -31.61 6.78
CA MET A 386 12.93 -32.35 6.95
C MET A 386 14.15 -31.43 6.83
N ALA A 387 14.19 -30.57 5.81
CA ALA A 387 15.27 -29.61 5.59
C ALA A 387 15.41 -28.64 6.77
N LEU A 388 14.31 -28.10 7.27
CA LEU A 388 14.31 -27.20 8.43
C LEU A 388 14.81 -27.86 9.71
N ASN A 389 14.70 -29.20 9.84
CA ASN A 389 15.18 -29.91 11.02
C ASN A 389 16.66 -30.34 10.92
N TYR A 390 17.10 -30.81 9.75
CA TYR A 390 18.47 -31.31 9.58
C TYR A 390 19.48 -30.25 9.12
N VAL A 391 19.05 -29.36 8.22
CA VAL A 391 19.91 -28.33 7.63
C VAL A 391 19.74 -27.00 8.37
N GLY A 392 18.50 -26.53 8.49
CA GLY A 392 18.14 -25.23 9.04
C GLY A 392 17.33 -24.39 8.06
N PRO A 393 17.31 -23.05 8.21
CA PRO A 393 16.67 -22.16 7.26
C PRO A 393 17.12 -22.40 5.82
N VAL A 394 16.18 -22.27 4.89
CA VAL A 394 16.39 -22.49 3.45
C VAL A 394 15.81 -21.32 2.66
N THR A 395 16.46 -20.94 1.57
CA THR A 395 15.94 -19.93 0.65
C THR A 395 14.82 -20.52 -0.17
N ILE A 396 13.69 -19.82 -0.27
CA ILE A 396 12.53 -20.22 -1.08
C ILE A 396 12.08 -19.07 -1.99
N ALA A 397 11.40 -19.42 -3.07
CA ALA A 397 10.60 -18.49 -3.85
C ALA A 397 9.13 -18.48 -3.39
N VAL A 398 8.49 -17.32 -3.44
CA VAL A 398 7.05 -17.14 -3.19
C VAL A 398 6.42 -16.22 -4.24
N ALA A 399 5.12 -16.41 -4.47
CA ALA A 399 4.30 -15.60 -5.35
C ALA A 399 3.58 -14.50 -4.55
N VAL A 400 4.14 -13.30 -4.54
CA VAL A 400 3.63 -12.11 -3.84
C VAL A 400 2.53 -11.44 -4.66
N SER A 401 1.39 -11.20 -4.03
CA SER A 401 0.25 -10.42 -4.53
C SER A 401 0.19 -9.04 -3.86
N ASP A 402 -0.72 -8.18 -4.33
CA ASP A 402 -1.05 -6.92 -3.68
C ASP A 402 -1.60 -7.14 -2.24
N GLU A 403 -2.32 -8.24 -2.02
CA GLU A 403 -2.80 -8.65 -0.71
C GLU A 403 -1.67 -9.09 0.23
N PHE A 404 -0.73 -9.89 -0.28
CA PHE A 404 0.45 -10.34 0.46
C PHE A 404 1.28 -9.16 0.94
N VAL A 405 1.48 -8.16 0.08
CA VAL A 405 2.25 -6.97 0.44
C VAL A 405 1.64 -6.26 1.64
N LEU A 406 0.32 -6.21 1.78
CA LEU A 406 -0.36 -5.51 2.88
C LEU A 406 -0.38 -6.29 4.20
N TYR A 407 0.17 -7.50 4.25
CA TYR A 407 0.21 -8.32 5.47
C TYR A 407 0.83 -7.59 6.66
N SER A 408 0.20 -7.72 7.84
CA SER A 408 0.69 -7.13 9.08
C SER A 408 0.78 -8.09 10.26
N GLY A 409 0.05 -9.21 10.25
CA GLY A 409 0.15 -10.23 11.30
C GLY A 409 -0.98 -11.25 11.25
N GLY A 410 -0.84 -12.35 12.00
CA GLY A 410 -1.71 -13.51 11.94
C GLY A 410 -1.21 -14.55 10.92
N VAL A 411 -2.04 -15.52 10.56
CA VAL A 411 -1.69 -16.56 9.57
C VAL A 411 -2.27 -16.20 8.21
N PHE A 412 -1.40 -15.82 7.27
CA PHE A 412 -1.81 -15.41 5.93
C PHE A 412 -2.37 -16.59 5.14
N ASP A 413 -3.61 -16.43 4.67
CA ASP A 413 -4.33 -17.37 3.81
C ASP A 413 -5.06 -16.67 2.66
N GLY A 414 -4.61 -15.46 2.31
CA GLY A 414 -5.14 -14.64 1.22
C GLY A 414 -4.68 -15.10 -0.18
N GLU A 415 -4.99 -14.27 -1.18
CA GLU A 415 -4.62 -14.52 -2.57
C GLU A 415 -3.11 -14.41 -2.77
N CYS A 416 -2.53 -15.34 -3.53
CA CYS A 416 -1.12 -15.31 -3.93
C CYS A 416 -0.98 -14.74 -5.35
N GLY A 417 0.23 -14.29 -5.71
CA GLY A 417 0.54 -13.90 -7.08
C GLY A 417 0.38 -15.07 -8.08
N PRO A 418 0.18 -14.79 -9.37
CA PRO A 418 0.04 -15.84 -10.39
C PRO A 418 1.35 -16.56 -10.70
N GLU A 419 2.50 -15.94 -10.39
CA GLU A 419 3.83 -16.45 -10.65
C GLU A 419 4.79 -16.13 -9.49
N LEU A 420 5.88 -16.90 -9.38
CA LEU A 420 6.97 -16.63 -8.43
C LEU A 420 7.71 -15.35 -8.81
N ASN A 421 7.72 -14.39 -7.89
CA ASN A 421 8.27 -13.05 -8.11
C ASN A 421 9.10 -12.52 -6.93
N HIS A 422 9.26 -13.31 -5.87
CA HIS A 422 9.96 -12.87 -4.67
C HIS A 422 10.73 -14.00 -4.00
N ALA A 423 11.97 -13.72 -3.61
CA ALA A 423 12.82 -14.65 -2.89
C ALA A 423 12.91 -14.26 -1.41
N VAL A 424 12.72 -15.24 -0.54
CA VAL A 424 12.64 -15.07 0.92
C VAL A 424 13.34 -16.22 1.64
N LEU A 425 13.54 -16.10 2.95
CA LEU A 425 14.14 -17.16 3.75
C LEU A 425 13.05 -17.86 4.58
N LEU A 426 12.88 -19.17 4.37
CA LEU A 426 12.03 -20.01 5.21
C LEU A 426 12.80 -20.35 6.49
N VAL A 427 12.31 -19.88 7.63
CA VAL A 427 13.02 -19.94 8.93
C VAL A 427 12.30 -20.79 9.96
N GLY A 428 11.26 -21.51 9.59
CA GLY A 428 10.53 -22.33 10.54
C GLY A 428 9.14 -22.73 10.08
N TYR A 429 8.48 -23.47 10.95
CA TYR A 429 7.10 -23.90 10.81
C TYR A 429 6.47 -24.06 12.18
N GLY A 430 5.15 -24.04 12.23
CA GLY A 430 4.40 -24.29 13.45
C GLY A 430 2.98 -24.72 13.17
N GLN A 431 2.24 -24.86 14.26
CA GLN A 431 0.81 -25.03 14.28
C GLN A 431 0.23 -24.22 15.44
N VAL A 432 -0.96 -23.68 15.27
CA VAL A 432 -1.65 -22.91 16.29
C VAL A 432 -3.14 -23.19 16.22
N LYS A 433 -3.82 -23.05 17.35
CA LYS A 433 -5.28 -23.01 17.35
C LYS A 433 -5.76 -21.74 16.66
N LYS A 434 -6.80 -21.84 15.84
CA LYS A 434 -7.36 -20.70 15.11
C LYS A 434 -7.62 -19.52 16.07
N SER A 435 -8.24 -19.77 17.23
CA SER A 435 -8.48 -18.77 18.29
C SER A 435 -7.23 -18.04 18.79
N LEU A 436 -6.05 -18.65 18.64
CA LEU A 436 -4.75 -18.14 19.06
C LEU A 436 -3.90 -17.67 17.87
N ALA A 437 -4.49 -17.46 16.69
CA ALA A 437 -3.77 -17.03 15.49
C ALA A 437 -2.92 -15.77 15.72
N PHE A 438 -3.27 -14.92 16.71
CA PHE A 438 -2.55 -13.68 17.00
C PHE A 438 -1.56 -13.74 18.17
N ASP A 439 -1.45 -14.85 18.91
CA ASP A 439 -0.69 -14.91 20.17
C ASP A 439 0.85 -14.84 20.00
N ASP A 440 1.37 -14.96 18.78
CA ASP A 440 2.80 -14.75 18.48
C ASP A 440 3.08 -13.42 17.73
N SER A 441 2.04 -12.63 17.43
CA SER A 441 2.09 -11.50 16.47
C SER A 441 2.31 -10.13 17.12
N HIS A 442 2.77 -10.10 18.37
CA HIS A 442 2.41 -9.02 19.28
C HIS A 442 3.09 -7.67 19.08
N SER A 443 4.16 -7.56 18.29
CA SER A 443 4.90 -6.29 18.23
C SER A 443 4.29 -5.27 17.26
N ASN A 444 3.60 -5.70 16.19
CA ASN A 444 3.25 -4.83 15.06
C ASN A 444 1.75 -4.74 14.73
N VAL A 445 0.92 -5.56 15.39
CA VAL A 445 -0.54 -5.62 15.18
C VAL A 445 -1.27 -4.74 16.19
N ASP A 446 -2.24 -3.96 15.70
CA ASP A 446 -3.12 -3.15 16.54
C ASP A 446 -3.94 -4.03 17.50
N SER A 447 -3.80 -3.77 18.80
CA SER A 447 -4.49 -4.51 19.87
C SER A 447 -6.02 -4.53 19.73
N SER A 448 -6.61 -3.48 19.13
CA SER A 448 -8.05 -3.40 18.87
C SER A 448 -8.51 -4.43 17.83
N LEU A 449 -7.66 -4.72 16.84
CA LEU A 449 -7.94 -5.76 15.85
C LEU A 449 -7.84 -7.17 16.47
N ILE A 450 -6.89 -7.38 17.38
CA ILE A 450 -6.78 -8.65 18.12
C ILE A 450 -8.01 -8.87 18.99
N LYS A 451 -8.47 -7.82 19.70
CA LYS A 451 -9.70 -7.89 20.49
C LYS A 451 -10.91 -8.23 19.62
N LYS A 452 -11.09 -7.53 18.50
CA LYS A 452 -12.16 -7.77 17.53
C LYS A 452 -12.10 -9.18 16.93
N TYR A 453 -10.90 -9.70 16.67
CA TYR A 453 -10.71 -11.07 16.23
C TYR A 453 -11.24 -12.08 17.27
N LYS A 454 -10.83 -11.93 18.54
CA LYS A 454 -11.26 -12.78 19.65
C LYS A 454 -12.77 -12.71 19.90
N GLU A 455 -13.41 -11.56 19.63
CA GLU A 455 -14.86 -11.40 19.71
C GLU A 455 -15.62 -12.08 18.56
N ASN A 456 -15.03 -12.12 17.35
CA ASN A 456 -15.69 -12.68 16.16
C ASN A 456 -15.51 -14.20 16.05
N ILE A 457 -14.40 -14.76 16.56
CA ILE A 457 -14.15 -16.19 16.49
C ILE A 457 -15.08 -16.95 17.43
N LYS A 458 -15.75 -17.99 16.91
CA LYS A 458 -16.67 -18.83 17.69
C LYS A 458 -15.92 -20.07 18.19
N GLY A 459 -16.16 -20.49 19.43
CA GLY A 459 -15.45 -21.59 20.08
C GLY A 459 -15.52 -22.94 19.34
N ASP A 460 -16.56 -23.17 18.54
CA ASP A 460 -16.74 -24.42 17.79
C ASP A 460 -15.91 -24.49 16.48
N ASP A 461 -15.24 -23.40 16.10
CA ASP A 461 -14.41 -23.25 14.88
C ASP A 461 -12.89 -23.22 15.21
N ASP A 462 -12.50 -23.77 16.37
CA ASP A 462 -11.10 -23.74 16.86
C ASP A 462 -10.23 -24.89 16.30
N GLU A 463 -10.18 -24.94 14.98
CA GLU A 463 -9.34 -25.86 14.23
C GLU A 463 -7.86 -25.53 14.40
N THR A 464 -7.00 -26.52 14.21
CA THR A 464 -5.55 -26.31 14.17
C THR A 464 -5.16 -25.84 12.78
N ILE A 465 -4.56 -24.65 12.69
CA ILE A 465 -3.97 -24.11 11.47
C ILE A 465 -2.46 -24.31 11.50
N TYR A 466 -1.90 -24.74 10.37
CA TYR A 466 -0.47 -24.96 10.20
C TYR A 466 0.11 -23.80 9.40
N TYR A 467 1.33 -23.39 9.73
CA TYR A 467 1.99 -22.29 9.04
C TYR A 467 3.49 -22.52 8.86
N TRP A 468 4.03 -21.85 7.85
CA TRP A 468 5.44 -21.55 7.66
C TRP A 468 5.80 -20.23 8.35
N ILE A 469 7.04 -20.09 8.81
CA ILE A 469 7.59 -18.81 9.28
C ILE A 469 8.61 -18.37 8.25
N ILE A 470 8.36 -17.23 7.61
CA ILE A 470 9.17 -16.73 6.49
C ILE A 470 9.73 -15.35 6.86
N ARG A 471 11.05 -15.19 6.72
CA ARG A 471 11.74 -13.90 6.85
C ARG A 471 11.72 -13.18 5.51
N ASN A 472 11.24 -11.94 5.54
CA ASN A 472 11.21 -11.06 4.38
C ASN A 472 12.37 -10.04 4.42
N SER A 473 12.50 -9.24 3.36
CA SER A 473 13.52 -8.21 3.15
C SER A 473 12.92 -6.80 3.00
N TRP A 474 11.79 -6.53 3.66
CA TRP A 474 11.09 -5.22 3.61
C TRP A 474 11.14 -4.48 4.95
N GLY A 475 12.21 -4.71 5.72
CA GLY A 475 12.42 -4.13 7.02
C GLY A 475 11.54 -4.72 8.13
N THR A 476 11.87 -4.36 9.37
CA THR A 476 11.17 -4.84 10.58
C THR A 476 9.78 -4.21 10.77
N GLY A 477 9.49 -3.11 10.06
CA GLY A 477 8.20 -2.43 10.08
C GLY A 477 7.10 -3.14 9.29
N TRP A 478 7.47 -4.09 8.43
CA TRP A 478 6.53 -4.93 7.66
C TRP A 478 6.19 -6.22 8.41
N GLY A 479 4.96 -6.71 8.29
CA GLY A 479 4.52 -7.97 8.91
C GLY A 479 4.80 -8.07 10.42
N GLU A 480 5.16 -9.26 10.85
CA GLU A 480 5.48 -9.61 12.24
C GLU A 480 6.97 -9.40 12.51
N GLY A 481 7.40 -8.14 12.60
CA GLY A 481 8.81 -7.78 12.82
C GLY A 481 9.71 -8.08 11.62
N GLY A 482 9.19 -8.03 10.39
CA GLY A 482 9.86 -8.43 9.14
C GLY A 482 9.61 -9.87 8.72
N TYR A 483 8.68 -10.57 9.39
CA TYR A 483 8.31 -11.95 9.10
C TYR A 483 6.83 -12.07 8.71
N ILE A 484 6.50 -13.20 8.09
CA ILE A 484 5.13 -13.62 7.83
C ILE A 484 4.93 -15.07 8.26
N ARG A 485 3.78 -15.33 8.90
CA ARG A 485 3.27 -16.69 9.05
C ARG A 485 2.35 -17.00 7.88
N LEU A 486 2.78 -17.90 7.01
CA LEU A 486 2.05 -18.27 5.79
C LEU A 486 1.36 -19.62 6.01
N LYS A 487 0.07 -19.73 5.70
CA LYS A 487 -0.67 -20.99 5.83
C LYS A 487 0.00 -22.13 5.05
N ARG A 488 -0.10 -23.33 5.60
CA ARG A 488 0.25 -24.60 4.95
C ARG A 488 -0.71 -25.70 5.37
N ASN A 489 -0.67 -26.83 4.69
CA ASN A 489 -1.23 -28.09 5.16
C ASN A 489 -0.32 -28.76 6.21
N LYS A 490 -0.83 -29.82 6.85
CA LYS A 490 -0.08 -30.55 7.89
C LYS A 490 1.25 -31.12 7.36
N ALA A 491 1.28 -31.62 6.12
CA ALA A 491 2.44 -32.26 5.52
C ALA A 491 3.51 -31.27 5.04
N GLY A 492 3.13 -30.01 4.76
CA GLY A 492 4.02 -28.99 4.22
C GLY A 492 4.29 -29.11 2.72
N ASP A 493 3.39 -29.72 1.94
CA ASP A 493 3.60 -30.03 0.50
C ASP A 493 2.51 -29.46 -0.42
N ASP A 494 1.64 -28.58 0.08
CA ASP A 494 0.51 -28.01 -0.67
C ASP A 494 0.90 -26.95 -1.71
N GLY A 495 2.14 -26.45 -1.68
CA GLY A 495 2.61 -25.47 -2.64
C GLY A 495 1.92 -24.11 -2.54
N PHE A 496 1.30 -23.77 -1.39
CA PHE A 496 0.60 -22.50 -1.23
C PHE A 496 1.55 -21.31 -1.45
N CYS A 497 1.14 -20.34 -2.28
CA CYS A 497 1.98 -19.26 -2.83
C CYS A 497 3.29 -19.74 -3.50
N GLY A 498 3.34 -20.98 -3.98
CA GLY A 498 4.51 -21.57 -4.65
C GLY A 498 5.62 -22.06 -3.72
N VAL A 499 5.41 -22.05 -2.39
CA VAL A 499 6.38 -22.56 -1.41
C VAL A 499 6.75 -24.01 -1.74
N GLY A 500 8.04 -24.30 -1.84
CA GLY A 500 8.54 -25.63 -2.19
C GLY A 500 8.91 -25.81 -3.67
N THR A 501 8.56 -24.85 -4.54
CA THR A 501 8.85 -24.95 -6.00
C THR A 501 10.34 -24.76 -6.30
N ASP A 502 10.94 -23.73 -5.73
CA ASP A 502 12.37 -23.42 -5.86
C ASP A 502 12.93 -23.23 -4.44
N VAL A 503 13.71 -24.21 -3.98
CA VAL A 503 14.23 -24.26 -2.61
C VAL A 503 15.71 -24.59 -2.63
N PHE A 504 16.52 -23.69 -2.07
CA PHE A 504 17.97 -23.84 -2.07
C PHE A 504 18.55 -23.60 -0.69
N PHE A 505 19.67 -24.24 -0.41
CA PHE A 505 20.47 -23.95 0.77
C PHE A 505 21.97 -24.03 0.46
N PRO A 506 22.82 -23.21 1.08
CA PRO A 506 24.25 -23.31 0.89
C PRO A 506 24.81 -24.50 1.68
N ILE A 507 25.76 -25.21 1.08
CA ILE A 507 26.55 -26.28 1.71
C ILE A 507 27.99 -25.81 1.78
N TYR A 508 28.56 -25.86 2.98
CA TYR A 508 29.98 -25.61 3.19
C TYR A 508 30.79 -26.85 2.91
#